data_AF-A0A4Y2I4J4-F1
#
_entry.id   AF-A0A4Y2I4J4-F1
#
_cell.length_a   1.000
_cell.length_b   1.000
_cell.length_c   1.000
_cell.angle_alpha   90.00
_cell.angle_beta   90.00
_cell.angle_gamma   90.00
#
_symmetry.space_group_name_H-M   'P 1'
#
loop_
_entity.id
_entity.type
_entity.pdbx_description
1 polymer ?
#
loop_
_entity_poly.entity_id
_entity_poly.type
_entity_poly.pdbx_seq_one_letter_code
_entity_poly.pdbx_strand_id
1 'polypeptide(L)'
;MKKTYFHEPTRSFHSLDLAICSPELLPLLNFTVGKDLYNSGHFPLIVSHADSGCAIQLPPRYLFQRADWAAFMQLAGVTEAMVSTADISEAVQHVVDIIIDTF
;
A
#
# COMPACT_ATOMS: atom_id res chain seq x y z
N MET A 1 -20.29 4.64 -15.76
CA MET A 1 -19.54 4.52 -14.49
C MET A 1 -18.35 3.60 -14.71
N LYS A 2 -17.14 3.97 -14.27
CA LYS A 2 -15.95 3.11 -14.45
C LYS A 2 -16.05 1.89 -13.54
N LYS A 3 -15.62 0.72 -14.02
CA LYS A 3 -15.66 -0.54 -13.27
C LYS A 3 -14.51 -0.55 -12.27
N THR A 4 -14.80 -0.73 -10.99
CA THR A 4 -13.79 -0.70 -9.91
C THR A 4 -13.68 -2.02 -9.18
N TYR A 5 -14.50 -3.01 -9.53
CA TYR A 5 -14.50 -4.32 -8.90
C TYR A 5 -14.65 -5.43 -9.93
N PHE A 6 -13.87 -6.50 -9.77
CA PHE A 6 -14.02 -7.76 -10.47
C PHE A 6 -14.49 -8.84 -9.48
N HIS A 7 -15.69 -9.35 -9.70
CA HIS A 7 -16.21 -10.49 -8.96
C HIS A 7 -15.74 -11.77 -9.66
N GLU A 8 -14.73 -12.41 -9.09
CA GLU A 8 -14.12 -13.63 -9.66
C GLU A 8 -15.13 -14.76 -9.86
N PRO A 9 -16.00 -15.10 -8.88
CA PRO A 9 -16.87 -16.27 -9.00
C PRO A 9 -17.85 -16.19 -10.18
N THR A 10 -18.36 -15.00 -10.49
CA THR A 10 -19.29 -14.79 -11.63
C THR A 10 -18.60 -14.19 -12.84
N ARG A 11 -17.28 -13.93 -12.76
CA ARG A 11 -16.48 -13.27 -13.80
C ARG A 11 -17.09 -11.96 -14.30
N SER A 12 -17.64 -11.15 -13.40
CA SER A 12 -18.36 -9.91 -13.76
C SER A 12 -17.71 -8.66 -13.17
N PHE A 13 -17.89 -7.53 -13.86
CA PHE A 13 -17.35 -6.23 -13.46
C PHE A 13 -18.42 -5.30 -12.90
N HIS A 14 -18.13 -4.73 -11.73
CA HIS A 14 -19.03 -3.82 -11.00
C HIS A 14 -18.34 -2.49 -10.68
N SER A 15 -19.14 -1.50 -10.31
CA SER A 15 -18.68 -0.20 -9.82
C SER A 15 -19.10 -0.11 -8.37
N LEU A 16 -18.18 -0.39 -7.45
CA LEU A 16 -18.45 -0.40 -6.01
C LEU A 16 -17.78 0.78 -5.29
N ASP A 17 -16.73 1.33 -5.87
CA ASP A 17 -15.93 2.39 -5.27
C ASP A 17 -16.42 3.77 -5.73
N LEU A 18 -16.44 4.72 -4.79
CA LEU A 18 -16.95 6.08 -4.98
C LEU A 18 -15.94 7.09 -4.46
N ALA A 19 -15.67 8.13 -5.26
CA ALA A 19 -14.99 9.34 -4.81
C ALA A 19 -15.95 10.53 -4.91
N ILE A 20 -15.96 11.36 -3.88
CA ILE A 20 -16.79 12.57 -3.79
C ILE A 20 -15.85 13.74 -3.50
N CYS A 21 -16.08 14.87 -4.17
CA CYS A 21 -15.38 16.11 -3.91
C CYS A 21 -16.38 17.27 -3.87
N SER A 22 -15.96 18.41 -3.30
CA SER A 22 -16.75 19.63 -3.41
C SER A 22 -16.77 20.12 -4.88
N PRO A 23 -17.81 20.86 -5.30
CA PRO A 23 -17.89 21.38 -6.67
C PRO A 23 -16.68 22.22 -7.09
N GLU A 24 -16.09 22.95 -6.15
CA GLU A 24 -14.92 23.82 -6.38
C GLU A 24 -13.65 23.02 -6.66
N LEU A 25 -13.56 21.79 -6.14
CA LEU A 25 -12.43 20.89 -6.35
C LEU A 25 -12.56 20.06 -7.63
N LEU A 26 -13.77 19.81 -8.12
CA LEU A 26 -14.02 18.98 -9.29
C LEU A 26 -13.18 19.37 -10.53
N PRO A 27 -13.05 20.66 -10.93
CA PRO A 27 -12.23 21.04 -12.08
C PRO A 27 -10.72 20.86 -11.85
N LEU A 28 -10.29 20.72 -10.59
CA LEU A 28 -8.90 20.55 -10.20
C LEU A 28 -8.49 19.08 -10.09
N LEU A 29 -9.41 18.14 -10.30
CA LEU A 29 -9.19 16.72 -10.06
C LEU A 29 -9.43 15.86 -11.31
N ASN A 30 -8.58 14.86 -11.49
CA ASN A 30 -8.71 13.79 -12.44
C ASN A 30 -9.12 12.50 -11.71
N PHE A 31 -10.10 11.79 -12.27
CA PHE A 31 -10.58 10.50 -11.74
C PHE A 31 -10.28 9.38 -12.74
N THR A 32 -9.38 8.48 -12.36
CA THR A 32 -8.98 7.34 -13.19
C THR A 32 -9.14 6.04 -12.42
N VAL A 33 -9.31 4.94 -13.15
CA VAL A 33 -9.31 3.61 -12.56
C VAL A 33 -8.03 2.93 -13.01
N GLY A 34 -7.30 2.36 -12.07
CA GLY A 34 -6.10 1.59 -12.35
C GLY A 34 -6.43 0.31 -13.11
N LYS A 35 -5.43 -0.21 -13.83
CA LYS A 35 -5.57 -1.35 -14.73
C LYS A 35 -5.49 -2.72 -14.04
N ASP A 36 -4.94 -2.77 -12.82
CA ASP A 36 -4.61 -4.01 -12.13
C ASP A 36 -5.33 -4.11 -10.78
N LEU A 37 -5.59 -5.34 -10.32
CA LEU A 37 -6.36 -5.65 -9.10
C LEU A 37 -5.52 -5.65 -7.81
N TYR A 38 -4.19 -5.74 -7.92
CA TYR A 38 -3.27 -5.84 -6.78
C TYR A 38 -3.71 -6.86 -5.71
N ASN A 39 -4.15 -8.05 -6.15
CA ASN A 39 -4.62 -9.15 -5.30
C ASN A 39 -5.86 -8.86 -4.42
N SER A 40 -6.60 -7.77 -4.68
CA SER A 40 -7.74 -7.35 -3.84
C SER A 40 -9.12 -7.58 -4.47
N GLY A 41 -9.20 -7.96 -5.75
CA GLY A 41 -10.48 -7.99 -6.49
C GLY A 41 -11.02 -6.59 -6.83
N HIS A 42 -10.44 -5.52 -6.28
CA HIS A 42 -10.76 -4.13 -6.59
C HIS A 42 -9.69 -3.49 -7.48
N PHE A 43 -10.13 -2.78 -8.53
CA PHE A 43 -9.28 -1.86 -9.27
C PHE A 43 -9.19 -0.55 -8.48
N PRO A 44 -7.98 0.01 -8.29
CA PRO A 44 -7.85 1.23 -7.52
C PRO A 44 -8.51 2.41 -8.25
N LEU A 45 -9.37 3.14 -7.54
CA LEU A 45 -9.85 4.45 -7.96
C LEU A 45 -8.79 5.51 -7.60
N ILE A 46 -8.18 6.09 -8.61
CA ILE A 46 -7.08 7.06 -8.49
C ILE A 46 -7.63 8.46 -8.69
N VAL A 47 -7.42 9.32 -7.69
CA VAL A 47 -7.70 10.75 -7.74
C VAL A 47 -6.37 11.49 -7.81
N SER A 48 -6.20 12.32 -8.82
CA SER A 48 -4.98 13.14 -8.99
C SER A 48 -5.34 14.59 -9.31
N HIS A 49 -4.40 15.52 -9.11
CA HIS A 49 -4.60 16.92 -9.50
C HIS A 49 -4.59 17.06 -11.04
N ALA A 50 -5.42 17.95 -11.59
CA ALA A 50 -5.52 18.19 -13.02
C ALA A 50 -4.27 18.87 -13.59
N ASP A 51 -3.69 19.81 -12.83
CA ASP A 51 -2.36 20.35 -13.13
C ASP A 51 -1.27 19.45 -12.53
N SER A 52 -0.46 18.88 -13.41
CA SER A 52 0.71 18.05 -13.08
C SER A 52 1.91 18.85 -12.56
N GLY A 53 1.79 20.18 -12.43
CA GLY A 53 2.89 21.10 -12.12
C GLY A 53 3.20 21.31 -10.64
N CYS A 54 2.29 20.94 -9.73
CA CYS A 54 2.56 21.07 -8.30
C CYS A 54 3.09 19.73 -7.78
N ALA A 55 4.36 19.69 -7.39
CA ALA A 55 4.93 18.57 -6.66
C ALA A 55 4.23 18.47 -5.30
N ILE A 56 3.13 17.72 -5.24
CA ILE A 56 2.54 17.31 -3.98
C ILE A 56 3.59 16.40 -3.35
N GLN A 57 4.22 16.85 -2.26
CA GLN A 57 4.95 15.95 -1.37
C GLN A 57 3.91 14.95 -0.85
N LEU A 58 3.81 13.78 -1.49
CA LEU A 58 3.00 12.71 -0.95
C LEU A 58 3.58 12.40 0.44
N PRO A 59 2.74 12.35 1.49
CA PRO A 59 3.20 11.79 2.75
C PRO A 59 3.72 10.37 2.48
N PRO A 60 4.76 9.93 3.21
CA PRO A 60 5.32 8.60 3.01
C PRO A 60 4.21 7.56 3.01
N ARG A 61 4.16 6.74 1.96
CA ARG A 61 3.14 5.69 1.74
C ARG A 61 2.97 4.77 2.96
N TYR A 62 4.03 4.67 3.76
CA TYR A 62 4.06 4.03 5.05
C TYR A 62 4.30 5.08 6.12
N LEU A 63 3.34 5.23 7.03
CA LEU A 63 3.52 6.03 8.24
C LEU A 63 4.38 5.22 9.23
N PHE A 64 5.68 5.10 8.95
CA PHE A 64 6.60 4.32 9.78
C PHE A 64 6.52 4.74 11.26
N GLN A 65 6.27 6.02 11.55
CA GLN A 65 6.11 6.51 12.93
C GLN A 65 4.85 5.98 13.64
N ARG A 66 3.85 5.49 12.92
CA ARG A 66 2.62 4.91 13.51
C ARG A 66 2.70 3.40 13.68
N ALA A 67 3.67 2.74 13.07
CA ALA A 67 3.86 1.31 13.28
C ALA A 67 4.36 1.08 14.71
N ASP A 68 3.75 0.12 15.40
CA ASP A 68 4.22 -0.33 16.70
C ASP A 68 5.41 -1.28 16.49
N TRP A 69 6.59 -0.69 16.28
CA TRP A 69 7.82 -1.45 16.05
C TRP A 69 8.18 -2.30 17.26
N ALA A 70 7.85 -1.87 18.48
CA ALA A 70 8.11 -2.65 19.67
C ALA A 70 7.30 -3.95 19.67
N ALA A 71 5.99 -3.86 19.39
CA ALA A 71 5.13 -5.03 19.28
C ALA A 71 5.55 -5.93 18.10
N PHE A 72 5.89 -5.35 16.95
CA PHE A 72 6.38 -6.12 15.80
C PHE A 72 7.66 -6.89 16.14
N MET A 73 8.67 -6.23 16.71
CA MET A 73 9.93 -6.86 17.10
C MET A 73 9.71 -7.99 18.12
N GLN A 74 8.80 -7.79 19.08
CA GLN A 74 8.45 -8.80 20.06
C GLN A 74 7.74 -10.01 19.44
N LEU A 75 6.75 -9.77 18.57
CA LEU A 75 5.96 -10.84 17.94
C LEU A 75 6.78 -11.63 16.92
N ALA A 76 7.62 -10.93 16.14
CA ALA A 76 8.55 -11.54 15.20
C ALA A 76 9.74 -12.20 15.90
N GLY A 77 9.97 -11.96 17.19
CA GLY A 77 11.16 -12.49 17.88
C GLY A 77 12.48 -11.90 17.37
N VAL A 78 12.46 -10.69 16.81
CA VAL A 78 13.67 -10.03 16.30
C VAL A 78 14.49 -9.52 17.49
N THR A 79 15.77 -9.90 17.56
CA THR A 79 16.67 -9.53 18.66
C THR A 79 17.91 -8.79 18.14
N GLU A 80 18.54 -7.98 19.00
CA GLU A 80 19.79 -7.26 18.65
C GLU A 80 20.93 -8.22 18.25
N ALA A 81 20.93 -9.44 18.78
CA ALA A 81 21.92 -10.46 18.45
C ALA A 81 21.88 -10.86 16.97
N MET A 82 20.72 -10.79 16.32
CA MET A 82 20.56 -11.17 14.91
C MET A 82 21.27 -10.22 13.95
N VAL A 83 21.46 -8.96 14.34
CA VAL A 83 22.13 -7.93 13.54
C VAL A 83 23.55 -7.63 14.05
N SER A 84 23.99 -8.35 15.08
CA SER A 84 25.33 -8.23 15.67
C SER A 84 26.35 -9.19 15.03
N THR A 85 26.06 -9.73 13.85
CA THR A 85 26.98 -10.59 13.09
C THR A 85 28.06 -9.74 12.43
N ALA A 86 29.25 -10.32 12.23
CA ALA A 86 30.33 -9.65 11.50
C ALA A 86 30.02 -9.52 9.99
N ASP A 87 29.12 -10.36 9.48
CA ASP A 87 28.68 -10.39 8.09
C ASP A 87 27.25 -9.86 7.95
N ILE A 88 27.09 -8.80 7.16
CA ILE A 88 25.78 -8.19 6.87
C ILE A 88 24.86 -9.13 6.08
N SER A 89 25.41 -10.00 5.23
CA SER A 89 24.61 -10.95 4.46
C SER A 89 23.99 -12.01 5.38
N GLU A 90 24.72 -12.44 6.41
CA GLU A 90 24.22 -13.35 7.44
C GLU A 90 23.10 -12.70 8.27
N ALA A 91 23.30 -11.46 8.72
CA ALA A 91 22.28 -10.70 9.45
C ALA A 91 20.99 -10.53 8.63
N VAL A 92 21.11 -10.18 7.35
CA VAL A 92 19.95 -10.02 6.46
C VAL A 92 19.21 -11.33 6.29
N GLN A 93 19.93 -12.45 6.08
CA GLN A 93 19.29 -13.75 5.91
C GLN A 93 18.52 -14.15 7.17
N HIS A 94 19.12 -14.01 8.36
CA HIS A 94 18.44 -14.33 9.61
C HIS A 94 17.18 -13.49 9.85
N VAL A 95 17.21 -12.20 9.50
CA VAL A 95 16.02 -11.33 9.63
C VAL A 95 14.92 -11.75 8.64
N VAL A 96 15.30 -12.08 7.39
CA VAL A 96 14.35 -12.53 6.37
C VAL A 96 13.69 -13.84 6.77
N ASP A 97 14.48 -14.83 7.22
CA ASP A 97 13.98 -16.15 7.63
C ASP A 97 12.96 -16.02 8.76
N ILE A 98 13.27 -15.20 9.78
CA ILE A 98 12.33 -14.94 10.88
C ILE A 98 11.02 -14.33 10.39
N ILE A 99 11.08 -13.34 9.48
CA ILE A 99 9.87 -12.68 8.99
C ILE A 99 9.00 -13.66 8.21
N ILE A 100 9.60 -14.52 7.38
CA ILE A 100 8.88 -15.53 6.58
C ILE A 100 8.31 -16.64 7.47
N ASP A 101 9.05 -17.09 8.47
CA ASP A 101 8.61 -18.18 9.34
C ASP A 101 7.55 -17.74 10.36
N THR A 102 7.48 -16.44 10.67
CA THR A 102 6.52 -15.89 11.64
C THR A 102 5.20 -15.41 11.01
N PHE A 103 5.20 -15.05 9.71
CA PHE A 103 4.04 -14.45 9.02
C PHE A 103 3.77 -15.08 7.65
#